data_AF-A0A9D8ZBJ7-F1
#
_entry.id   AF-A0A9D8ZBJ7-F1
#
_cell.length_a   1.000
_cell.length_b   1.000
_cell.length_c   1.000
_cell.angle_alpha   90.00
_cell.angle_beta   90.00
_cell.angle_gamma   90.00
#
_symmetry.space_group_name_H-M   'P 1'
#
loop_
_entity.id
_entity.type
_entity.pdbx_description
1 polymer ?
#
loop_
_entity_poly.entity_id
_entity_poly.type
_entity_poly.pdbx_seq_one_letter_code
_entity_poly.pdbx_strand_id
1 'polypeptide(L)'
;MKINSMFLALVLIAGCSPDGAEISEPPFYNVDRNGTDPLTLQELQINIPGELAAYYTDGGNCLISKIEELAAQAGDPQTLDPSTVELLSDIEDWQKLNRSTKRIILAQVIVSNAGRACS
;
A
#
# COMPACT_ATOMS: atom_id res chain seq x y z
N MET A 1 -13.89 -21.70 13.53
CA MET A 1 -14.28 -20.29 13.59
C MET A 1 -14.32 -19.79 12.15
N LYS A 2 -15.50 -19.40 11.63
CA LYS A 2 -15.63 -18.94 10.23
C LYS A 2 -14.83 -17.65 10.09
N ILE A 3 -13.79 -17.71 9.26
CA ILE A 3 -12.95 -16.56 8.91
C ILE A 3 -13.88 -15.57 8.22
N ASN A 4 -14.23 -14.49 8.92
CA ASN A 4 -15.13 -13.48 8.40
C ASN A 4 -14.41 -12.78 7.24
N SER A 5 -14.91 -13.05 6.04
CA SER A 5 -14.45 -12.61 4.72
C SER A 5 -14.46 -11.07 4.51
N MET A 6 -14.51 -10.29 5.59
CA MET A 6 -14.66 -8.85 5.61
C MET A 6 -13.30 -8.13 5.79
N PHE A 7 -12.29 -8.77 6.37
CA PHE A 7 -10.93 -8.20 6.51
C PHE A 7 -10.15 -8.20 5.18
N LEU A 8 -10.47 -9.12 4.26
CA LEU A 8 -9.85 -9.19 2.93
C LEU A 8 -10.45 -8.19 1.93
N ALA A 9 -11.60 -7.61 2.25
CA ALA A 9 -12.36 -6.75 1.34
C ALA A 9 -11.92 -5.27 1.35
N LEU A 10 -11.06 -4.86 2.30
CA LEU A 10 -10.78 -3.44 2.51
C LEU A 10 -9.69 -2.84 1.59
N VAL A 11 -9.03 -3.62 0.74
CA VAL A 11 -7.87 -3.13 -0.05
C VAL A 11 -7.94 -3.38 -1.56
N LEU A 12 -9.08 -3.83 -2.09
CA LEU A 12 -9.24 -4.01 -3.54
C LEU A 12 -10.56 -3.39 -4.01
N ILE A 13 -10.57 -2.06 -4.11
CA ILE A 13 -11.48 -1.39 -5.05
C ILE A 13 -10.63 -0.66 -6.09
N ALA A 14 -9.81 -1.43 -6.82
CA ALA A 14 -9.39 -1.02 -8.15
C ALA A 14 -10.61 -1.17 -9.08
N GLY A 15 -11.55 -0.25 -8.97
CA GLY A 15 -12.62 -0.10 -9.94
C GLY A 15 -12.00 0.44 -11.23
N CYS A 16 -11.67 -0.44 -12.17
CA CYS A 16 -11.41 -0.03 -13.56
C CYS A 16 -12.71 0.56 -14.13
N SER A 17 -12.87 1.88 -14.03
CA SER A 17 -13.85 2.65 -14.79
C SER A 17 -13.12 3.31 -15.98
N PRO A 18 -13.65 3.21 -17.21
CA PRO A 18 -12.96 3.64 -18.43
C PRO A 18 -12.80 5.17 -18.56
N ASP A 19 -13.39 5.94 -17.65
CA ASP A 19 -13.31 7.39 -17.61
C ASP A 19 -12.58 7.85 -16.34
N GLY A 20 -11.25 8.04 -16.44
CA GLY A 20 -10.47 8.82 -15.47
C GLY A 20 -10.60 8.42 -14.00
N ALA A 21 -10.46 7.13 -13.67
CA ALA A 21 -10.56 6.63 -12.30
C ALA A 21 -9.57 7.34 -11.36
N GLU A 22 -10.09 8.17 -10.46
CA GLU A 22 -9.38 8.54 -9.24
C GLU A 22 -9.15 7.26 -8.45
N ILE A 23 -7.89 6.91 -8.26
CA ILE A 23 -7.51 5.82 -7.36
C ILE A 23 -7.99 6.24 -5.97
N SER A 24 -8.94 5.50 -5.40
CA SER A 24 -9.43 5.78 -4.06
C SER A 24 -8.34 5.41 -3.07
N GLU A 25 -7.62 6.44 -2.63
CA GLU A 25 -6.68 6.33 -1.52
C GLU A 25 -7.48 6.08 -0.24
N PRO A 26 -7.15 5.02 0.52
CA PRO A 26 -7.75 4.83 1.81
C PRO A 26 -7.34 5.97 2.75
N PRO A 27 -8.19 6.32 3.73
CA PRO A 27 -8.02 7.52 4.55
C PRO A 27 -6.86 7.45 5.55
N PHE A 28 -6.12 6.34 5.56
CA PHE A 28 -5.07 6.05 6.54
C PHE A 28 -3.65 6.31 6.03
N TYR A 29 -3.45 6.70 4.77
CA TYR A 29 -2.14 7.16 4.30
C TYR A 29 -2.27 8.25 3.24
N ASN A 30 -1.30 9.15 3.20
CA ASN A 30 -1.22 10.23 2.22
C ASN A 30 0.16 10.15 1.55
N VAL A 31 0.20 9.80 0.27
CA VAL A 31 1.43 9.57 -0.49
C VAL A 31 1.82 10.85 -1.23
N ASP A 32 3.10 11.24 -1.17
CA ASP A 32 3.62 12.26 -2.10
C ASP A 32 3.56 11.72 -3.53
N ARG A 33 2.59 12.17 -4.32
CA ARG A 33 2.36 11.70 -5.70
C ARG A 33 3.46 12.13 -6.68
N ASN A 34 4.25 13.15 -6.34
CA ASN A 34 5.28 13.72 -7.21
C ASN A 34 6.70 13.29 -6.82
N GLY A 35 6.86 12.54 -5.73
CA GLY A 35 8.15 12.08 -5.24
C GLY A 35 8.98 11.32 -6.29
N THR A 36 10.29 11.52 -6.24
CA THR A 36 11.27 10.92 -7.16
C THR A 36 12.09 9.79 -6.57
N ASP A 37 11.95 9.57 -5.26
CA ASP A 37 12.73 8.62 -4.49
C ASP A 37 11.86 7.42 -4.08
N PRO A 38 12.45 6.32 -3.56
CA PRO A 38 11.69 5.24 -2.95
C PRO A 38 10.68 5.75 -1.93
N LEU A 39 9.54 5.05 -1.80
CA LEU A 39 8.56 5.40 -0.77
C LEU A 39 9.23 5.34 0.61
N THR A 40 9.13 6.41 1.38
CA THR A 40 9.61 6.43 2.77
C THR A 40 8.45 6.33 3.74
N LEU A 41 8.72 5.91 4.99
CA LEU A 41 7.71 5.95 6.05
C LEU A 41 7.20 7.38 6.30
N GLN A 42 8.03 8.40 6.08
CA GLN A 42 7.63 9.81 6.28
C GLN A 42 6.72 10.30 5.13
N GLU A 43 6.97 9.82 3.91
CA GLU A 43 6.08 10.03 2.76
C GLU A 43 4.79 9.23 2.87
N LEU A 44 4.85 8.03 3.45
CA LEU A 44 3.69 7.23 3.80
C LEU A 44 3.16 7.76 5.13
N GLN A 45 2.49 8.92 5.12
CA GLN A 45 1.93 9.54 6.33
C GLN A 45 0.79 8.67 6.90
N ILE A 46 1.14 7.57 7.56
CA ILE A 46 0.19 6.59 8.04
C ILE A 46 -0.57 7.18 9.22
N ASN A 47 -1.84 7.52 9.01
CA ASN A 47 -2.77 7.93 10.04
C ASN A 47 -3.72 6.78 10.36
N ILE A 48 -3.29 5.88 11.25
CA ILE A 48 -4.12 4.76 11.68
C ILE A 48 -5.24 5.32 12.57
N PRO A 49 -6.53 5.15 12.20
CA PRO A 49 -7.64 5.54 13.06
C PRO A 49 -7.50 4.92 14.46
N GLY A 50 -7.85 5.65 15.52
CA GLY A 50 -7.69 5.17 16.91
C GLY A 50 -8.36 3.82 17.20
N GLU A 51 -9.44 3.51 16.48
CA GLU A 51 -10.14 2.22 16.55
C GLU A 51 -9.32 1.05 15.99
N LEU A 52 -8.54 1.31 14.94
CA LEU A 52 -7.56 0.36 14.41
C LEU A 52 -6.30 0.33 15.29
N ALA A 53 -5.88 1.47 15.83
CA ALA A 53 -4.72 1.58 16.71
C ALA A 53 -4.86 0.69 17.96
N ALA A 54 -6.08 0.52 18.48
CA ALA A 54 -6.37 -0.41 19.58
C ALA A 54 -6.06 -1.88 19.22
N TYR A 55 -6.31 -2.27 17.96
CA TYR A 55 -5.94 -3.58 17.39
C TYR A 55 -4.43 -3.73 17.22
N TYR A 56 -3.74 -2.61 17.02
CA TYR A 56 -2.31 -2.49 16.80
C TYR A 56 -1.53 -2.07 18.06
N THR A 57 -2.07 -2.20 19.27
CA THR A 57 -1.38 -1.72 20.49
C THR A 57 -0.03 -2.43 20.73
N ASP A 58 0.09 -3.71 20.35
CA ASP A 58 1.38 -4.41 20.14
C ASP A 58 1.71 -4.57 18.64
N GLY A 59 0.70 -4.68 17.76
CA GLY A 59 0.85 -4.91 16.32
C GLY A 59 1.24 -3.68 15.48
N GLY A 60 1.16 -2.47 16.03
CA GLY A 60 1.41 -1.20 15.35
C GLY A 60 2.89 -0.93 15.16
N ASN A 61 3.69 -1.32 16.16
CA ASN A 61 5.14 -1.36 16.01
C ASN A 61 5.54 -2.36 14.92
N CYS A 62 4.90 -3.55 14.88
CA CYS A 62 5.12 -4.50 13.78
C CYS A 62 4.73 -3.87 12.43
N LEU A 63 3.53 -3.31 12.32
CA LEU A 63 3.01 -2.74 11.08
C LEU A 63 3.92 -1.64 10.53
N ILE A 64 4.30 -0.68 11.38
CA ILE A 64 5.16 0.44 10.99
C ILE A 64 6.55 -0.08 10.57
N SER A 65 7.18 -0.94 11.38
CA SER A 65 8.48 -1.51 11.02
C SER A 65 8.43 -2.32 9.73
N LYS A 66 7.32 -3.01 9.47
CA LYS A 66 7.15 -3.82 8.26
C LYS A 66 6.87 -2.97 7.03
N ILE A 67 6.12 -1.88 7.17
CA ILE A 67 5.96 -0.87 6.11
C ILE A 67 7.33 -0.31 5.71
N GLU A 68 8.15 0.10 6.69
CA GLU A 68 9.49 0.63 6.44
C GLU A 68 10.39 -0.39 5.73
N GLU A 69 10.40 -1.64 6.22
CA GLU A 69 11.16 -2.74 5.61
C GLU A 69 10.75 -2.98 4.15
N LEU A 70 9.45 -3.13 3.88
CA LEU A 70 8.92 -3.42 2.55
C LEU A 70 9.12 -2.25 1.59
N ALA A 71 8.98 -1.01 2.05
CA ALA A 71 9.22 0.17 1.23
C ALA A 71 10.69 0.29 0.82
N ALA A 72 11.61 0.01 1.75
CA ALA A 72 13.04 -0.04 1.47
C ALA A 72 13.40 -1.17 0.48
N GLN A 73 12.78 -2.35 0.61
CA GLN A 73 13.00 -3.49 -0.30
C GLN A 73 12.46 -3.23 -1.72
N ALA A 74 11.28 -2.60 -1.82
CA ALA A 74 10.65 -2.33 -3.12
C ALA A 74 11.45 -1.31 -3.96
N GLY A 75 12.11 -0.35 -3.31
CA GLY A 75 12.91 0.67 -3.99
C GLY A 75 12.06 1.71 -4.73
N ASP A 76 12.60 2.27 -5.82
CA ASP A 76 11.95 3.36 -6.56
C ASP A 76 10.76 2.85 -7.40
N PRO A 77 9.53 3.35 -7.17
CA PRO A 77 8.34 3.01 -7.95
C PRO A 77 8.48 3.15 -9.47
N GLN A 78 9.32 4.07 -9.95
CA GLN A 78 9.52 4.28 -11.39
C GLN A 78 10.34 3.18 -12.04
N THR A 79 11.28 2.59 -11.31
CA THR A 79 12.29 1.68 -11.85
C THR A 79 12.19 0.26 -11.31
N LEU A 80 11.38 0.03 -10.26
CA LEU A 80 11.18 -1.31 -9.69
C LEU A 80 10.56 -2.27 -10.70
N ASP A 81 10.93 -3.54 -10.57
CA ASP A 81 10.32 -4.67 -11.26
C ASP A 81 9.11 -5.16 -10.44
N PRO A 82 7.87 -5.05 -10.96
CA PRO A 82 6.67 -5.41 -10.20
C PRO A 82 6.62 -6.90 -9.81
N SER A 83 7.35 -7.77 -10.51
CA SER A 83 7.42 -9.20 -10.16
C SER A 83 8.14 -9.47 -8.84
N THR A 84 8.89 -8.49 -8.32
CA THR A 84 9.65 -8.60 -7.07
C THR A 84 8.84 -8.23 -5.83
N VAL A 85 7.63 -7.69 -6.01
CA VAL A 85 6.75 -7.25 -4.92
C VAL A 85 5.46 -8.06 -4.95
N GLU A 86 5.18 -8.82 -3.89
CA GLU A 86 3.95 -9.59 -3.73
C GLU A 86 2.71 -8.68 -3.85
N LEU A 87 1.67 -9.14 -4.56
CA LEU A 87 0.47 -8.40 -5.02
C LEU A 87 0.69 -7.37 -6.13
N LEU A 88 1.92 -6.89 -6.33
CA LEU A 88 2.22 -5.97 -7.42
C LEU A 88 2.45 -6.70 -8.74
N SER A 89 2.90 -7.96 -8.65
CA SER A 89 3.12 -8.86 -9.79
C SER A 89 1.89 -9.05 -10.67
N ASP A 90 0.69 -8.88 -10.09
CA ASP A 90 -0.59 -9.10 -10.77
C ASP A 90 -1.12 -7.84 -11.48
N ILE A 91 -0.41 -6.71 -11.35
CA ILE A 91 -0.79 -5.46 -12.00
C ILE A 91 -0.23 -5.42 -13.42
N GLU A 92 -1.11 -5.72 -14.37
CA GLU A 92 -0.84 -5.57 -15.79
C GLU A 92 -0.44 -4.13 -16.12
N ASP A 93 0.46 -3.98 -17.09
CA ASP A 93 0.87 -2.69 -17.62
C ASP A 93 1.47 -1.71 -16.58
N TRP A 94 2.01 -2.20 -15.46
CA TRP A 94 2.71 -1.37 -14.46
C TRP A 94 3.62 -0.31 -15.09
N GLN A 95 4.40 -0.67 -16.11
CA GLN A 95 5.33 0.24 -16.77
C GLN A 95 4.66 1.38 -17.55
N LYS A 96 3.39 1.24 -17.95
CA LYS A 96 2.61 2.28 -18.63
C LYS A 96 1.95 3.25 -17.65
N LEU A 97 1.89 2.91 -16.36
CA LEU A 97 1.31 3.76 -15.33
C LEU A 97 2.19 4.98 -15.07
N ASN A 98 1.54 6.13 -14.87
CA ASN A 98 2.25 7.35 -14.51
C ASN A 98 2.81 7.25 -13.07
N ARG A 99 3.73 8.17 -12.74
CA ARG A 99 4.39 8.25 -11.43
C ARG A 99 3.41 8.27 -10.26
N SER A 100 2.45 9.16 -10.29
CA SER A 100 1.44 9.30 -9.23
C SER A 100 0.73 7.97 -8.97
N THR A 101 0.23 7.33 -10.04
CA THR A 101 -0.47 6.05 -9.97
C THR A 101 0.43 4.93 -9.40
N LYS A 102 1.67 4.82 -9.88
CA LYS A 102 2.63 3.83 -9.35
C LYS A 102 2.86 4.02 -7.85
N ARG A 103 3.06 5.27 -7.41
CA ARG A 103 3.30 5.58 -5.98
C ARG A 103 2.11 5.22 -5.10
N ILE A 104 0.90 5.55 -5.53
CA ILE A 104 -0.32 5.21 -4.79
C ILE A 104 -0.47 3.69 -4.69
N ILE A 105 -0.39 2.98 -5.81
CA ILE A 105 -0.56 1.53 -5.86
C ILE A 105 0.49 0.83 -4.99
N LEU A 106 1.77 1.21 -5.11
CA LEU A 106 2.83 0.62 -4.31
C LEU A 106 2.61 0.84 -2.81
N ALA A 107 2.15 2.03 -2.41
CA ALA A 107 1.80 2.30 -1.02
C ALA A 107 0.68 1.36 -0.51
N GLN A 108 -0.37 1.14 -1.30
CA GLN A 108 -1.46 0.23 -0.90
C GLN A 108 -0.95 -1.20 -0.75
N VAL A 109 -0.10 -1.66 -1.67
CA VAL A 109 0.50 -2.99 -1.65
C VAL A 109 1.40 -3.16 -0.43
N ILE A 110 2.27 -2.20 -0.13
CA ILE A 110 3.14 -2.22 1.05
C ILE A 110 2.33 -2.32 2.34
N VAL A 111 1.33 -1.44 2.51
CA VAL A 111 0.47 -1.44 3.71
C VAL A 111 -0.30 -2.76 3.84
N SER A 112 -0.76 -3.33 2.73
CA SER A 112 -1.45 -4.63 2.72
C SER A 112 -0.54 -5.78 3.12
N ASN A 113 0.65 -5.85 2.53
CA ASN A 113 1.65 -6.88 2.83
C ASN A 113 2.10 -6.80 4.29
N ALA A 114 2.32 -5.58 4.79
CA ALA A 114 2.65 -5.34 6.20
C ALA A 114 1.51 -5.79 7.12
N GLY A 115 0.26 -5.45 6.79
CA GLY A 115 -0.93 -5.88 7.54
C GLY A 115 -1.02 -7.40 7.64
N ARG A 116 -0.81 -8.13 6.54
CA ARG A 116 -0.81 -9.60 6.54
C ARG A 116 0.34 -10.22 7.33
N ALA A 117 1.52 -9.59 7.33
CA ALA A 117 2.68 -10.10 8.04
C ALA A 117 2.61 -9.90 9.56
N CYS A 118 1.81 -8.94 10.01
CA CYS A 118 1.67 -8.55 11.42
C CYS A 118 0.35 -9.00 12.07
N SER A 119 -0.53 -9.69 11.32
CA SER A 119 -1.83 -10.21 11.79
C SER A 119 -1.77 -11.65 12.25
#